data_AF-A0A392MLS8-F1
#
_entry.id   AF-A0A392MLS8-F1
#
_cell.length_a   1.000
_cell.length_b   1.000
_cell.length_c   1.000
_cell.angle_alpha   90.00
_cell.angle_beta   90.00
_cell.angle_gamma   90.00
#
_symmetry.space_group_name_H-M   'P 1'
#
loop_
_entity.id
_entity.type
_entity.pdbx_description
1 polymer ?
#
loop_
_entity_poly.entity_id
_entity_poly.type
_entity_poly.pdbx_seq_one_letter_code
_entity_poly.pdbx_strand_id
1 'polypeptide(L)'
;YLAEAYETKVAEAEKKKLMVPIPLDEEIKAKVCSRKRQWGASWLEQYSILFSRGFKERRHDYFSWLRITQVLSTAVILGLLWWQSDANNPKGLQDQAGLLFFIAVFWGFFPVFTAIFTFPQERAMLNKERATDMYRLSAYFVARTTSDLPLDLVLPVLFLLVVYFMAGLRLSVGPFFLSILTVFLCIVAAQGLGLAIGATLMDLKRATTLASVTVMTFMLAGGFFVQIDLGVKVKLVILGIISLVSK
;
A
#
# COMPACT_ATOMS: atom_id res chain seq x y z
N TYR A 1 -27.43 -47.86 -37.14
CA TYR A 1 -26.01 -48.25 -37.28
C TYR A 1 -25.31 -47.59 -38.47
N LEU A 2 -25.58 -47.93 -39.74
CA LEU A 2 -24.85 -47.33 -40.87
C LEU A 2 -25.16 -45.84 -41.11
N ALA A 3 -26.42 -45.42 -40.91
CA ALA A 3 -26.81 -44.02 -41.04
C ALA A 3 -26.20 -43.13 -39.93
N GLU A 4 -26.18 -43.64 -38.71
CA GLU A 4 -25.64 -42.95 -37.53
C GLU A 4 -24.10 -42.81 -37.59
N ALA A 5 -23.43 -43.83 -38.13
CA ALA A 5 -22.00 -43.78 -38.44
C ALA A 5 -21.68 -42.79 -39.57
N TYR A 6 -22.61 -42.56 -40.50
CA TYR A 6 -22.44 -41.58 -41.57
C TYR A 6 -22.64 -40.15 -41.08
N GLU A 7 -23.66 -39.89 -40.25
CA GLU A 7 -23.88 -38.56 -39.66
C GLU A 7 -22.76 -38.12 -38.74
N THR A 8 -22.19 -39.04 -37.95
CA THR A 8 -21.03 -38.73 -37.09
C THR A 8 -19.78 -38.39 -37.90
N LYS A 9 -19.53 -39.09 -39.01
CA LYS A 9 -18.43 -38.78 -39.94
C LYS A 9 -18.60 -37.42 -40.63
N VAL A 10 -19.83 -37.06 -41.02
CA VAL A 10 -20.16 -35.77 -41.63
C VAL A 10 -20.01 -34.65 -40.60
N ALA A 11 -20.51 -34.84 -39.38
CA ALA A 11 -20.38 -33.88 -38.28
C ALA A 11 -18.91 -33.65 -37.88
N GLU A 12 -18.07 -34.69 -37.85
CA GLU A 12 -16.64 -34.55 -37.61
C GLU A 12 -15.94 -33.80 -38.76
N ALA A 13 -16.32 -34.05 -40.02
CA ALA A 13 -15.77 -33.36 -41.18
C ALA A 13 -16.17 -31.87 -41.20
N GLU A 14 -17.40 -31.53 -40.84
CA GLU A 14 -17.87 -30.14 -40.72
C GLU A 14 -17.21 -29.42 -39.54
N LYS A 15 -17.09 -30.08 -38.38
CA LYS A 15 -16.36 -29.55 -37.22
C LYS A 15 -14.90 -29.27 -37.56
N LYS A 16 -14.26 -30.13 -38.36
CA LYS A 16 -12.88 -29.95 -38.81
C LYS A 16 -12.73 -28.79 -39.81
N LYS A 17 -13.74 -28.52 -40.63
CA LYS A 17 -13.80 -27.32 -41.49
C LYS A 17 -14.01 -26.03 -40.70
N LEU A 18 -14.81 -26.07 -39.63
CA LEU A 18 -15.06 -24.92 -38.73
C LEU A 18 -13.91 -24.65 -37.75
N MET A 19 -13.09 -25.66 -37.43
CA MET A 19 -11.88 -25.55 -36.61
C MET A 19 -10.63 -25.08 -37.37
N VAL A 20 -10.71 -24.89 -38.69
CA VAL A 20 -9.65 -24.18 -39.41
C VAL A 20 -9.65 -22.75 -38.87
N PRO A 21 -8.55 -22.27 -38.27
CA PRO A 21 -8.52 -20.91 -37.75
C PRO A 21 -8.78 -19.98 -38.92
N ILE A 22 -9.92 -19.27 -38.84
CA ILE A 22 -10.23 -18.16 -39.73
C ILE A 22 -8.95 -17.30 -39.75
N PRO A 23 -8.37 -16.98 -40.91
CA PRO A 23 -7.25 -16.06 -40.97
C PRO A 23 -7.83 -14.71 -40.57
N LEU A 24 -7.91 -14.45 -39.27
CA LEU A 24 -8.15 -13.11 -38.74
C LEU A 24 -6.95 -12.31 -39.22
N ASP A 25 -7.19 -11.52 -40.25
CA ASP A 25 -6.18 -10.74 -40.94
C ASP A 25 -5.20 -10.14 -39.93
N GLU A 26 -3.91 -10.33 -40.19
CA GLU A 26 -2.84 -9.59 -39.52
C GLU A 26 -3.14 -8.08 -39.49
N GLU A 27 -3.95 -7.56 -40.43
CA GLU A 27 -4.48 -6.20 -40.42
C GLU A 27 -5.48 -5.89 -39.29
N ILE A 28 -6.36 -6.82 -38.89
CA ILE A 28 -7.25 -6.66 -37.74
C ILE A 28 -6.44 -6.77 -36.46
N LYS A 29 -5.51 -7.73 -36.38
CA LYS A 29 -4.60 -7.86 -35.22
C LYS A 29 -3.70 -6.62 -35.09
N ALA A 30 -3.22 -6.06 -36.20
CA ALA A 30 -2.46 -4.82 -36.23
C ALA A 30 -3.32 -3.58 -35.98
N LYS A 31 -4.60 -3.52 -36.43
CA LYS A 31 -5.54 -2.43 -36.08
C LYS A 31 -5.97 -2.49 -34.62
N VAL A 32 -6.09 -3.68 -34.03
CA VAL A 32 -6.37 -3.88 -32.60
C VAL A 32 -5.11 -3.59 -31.76
N CYS A 33 -3.90 -3.93 -32.26
CA CYS A 33 -2.63 -3.60 -31.61
C CYS A 33 -2.14 -2.16 -31.84
N SER A 34 -2.64 -1.46 -32.86
CA SER A 34 -2.16 -0.13 -33.27
C SER A 34 -3.28 0.88 -33.48
N ARG A 35 -4.25 0.94 -32.56
CA ARG A 35 -4.87 2.23 -32.27
C ARG A 35 -3.88 3.01 -31.43
N LYS A 36 -2.91 3.67 -32.08
CA LYS A 36 -2.01 4.62 -31.42
C LYS A 36 -2.92 5.69 -30.81
N ARG A 37 -3.27 5.54 -29.53
CA ARG A 37 -4.22 6.38 -28.82
C ARG A 37 -3.72 7.82 -28.95
N GLN A 38 -4.50 8.66 -29.62
CA GLN A 38 -4.18 10.08 -29.76
C GLN A 38 -4.58 10.76 -28.45
N TRP A 39 -3.65 10.80 -27.50
CA TRP A 39 -3.79 11.66 -26.33
C TRP A 39 -3.47 13.09 -26.77
N GLY A 40 -4.42 14.01 -26.56
CA GLY A 40 -4.28 15.42 -26.97
C GLY A 40 -3.25 16.23 -26.19
N ALA A 41 -2.78 15.73 -25.04
CA ALA A 41 -1.77 16.37 -24.19
C ALA A 41 -0.57 15.45 -23.96
N SER A 42 0.62 16.04 -23.79
CA SER A 42 1.84 15.30 -23.47
C SER A 42 1.76 14.64 -22.08
N TRP A 43 2.59 13.61 -21.87
CA TRP A 43 2.61 12.87 -20.60
C TRP A 43 2.93 13.77 -19.39
N LEU A 44 3.84 14.74 -19.57
CA LEU A 44 4.24 15.69 -18.52
C LEU A 44 3.14 16.71 -18.21
N GLU A 45 2.43 17.20 -19.24
CA GLU A 45 1.30 18.11 -19.03
C GLU A 45 0.16 17.39 -18.28
N GLN A 46 -0.16 16.16 -18.67
CA GLN A 46 -1.14 15.33 -17.94
C GLN A 46 -0.70 15.10 -16.49
N TYR A 47 0.56 14.74 -16.27
CA TYR A 47 1.12 14.54 -14.94
C TYR A 47 1.01 15.80 -14.08
N SER A 48 1.45 16.96 -14.57
CA SER A 48 1.47 18.21 -13.79
C SER A 48 0.06 18.66 -13.41
N ILE A 49 -0.90 18.56 -14.33
CA ILE A 49 -2.30 18.94 -14.07
C ILE A 49 -2.91 18.01 -13.02
N LEU A 50 -2.70 16.70 -13.17
CA LEU A 50 -3.20 15.70 -12.23
C LEU A 50 -2.55 15.84 -10.85
N PHE A 51 -1.25 16.13 -10.80
CA PHE A 51 -0.51 16.37 -9.56
C PHE A 51 -1.05 17.61 -8.83
N SER A 52 -1.16 18.75 -9.51
CA SER A 52 -1.67 19.98 -8.88
C SER A 52 -3.12 19.82 -8.41
N ARG A 53 -3.97 19.12 -9.18
CA ARG A 53 -5.36 18.83 -8.78
C ARG A 53 -5.39 17.89 -7.57
N GLY A 54 -4.65 16.78 -7.63
CA GLY A 54 -4.58 15.78 -6.57
C GLY A 54 -4.05 16.35 -5.27
N PHE A 55 -2.99 17.15 -5.34
CA PHE A 55 -2.41 17.83 -4.17
C PHE A 55 -3.39 18.82 -3.53
N LYS A 56 -4.14 19.58 -4.35
CA LYS A 56 -5.13 20.56 -3.84
C LYS A 56 -6.33 19.87 -3.18
N GLU A 57 -6.83 18.79 -3.78
CA GLU A 57 -7.95 18.00 -3.24
C GLU A 57 -7.54 17.30 -1.93
N ARG A 58 -6.40 16.59 -1.95
CA ARG A 58 -5.93 15.82 -0.79
C ARG A 58 -5.45 16.70 0.36
N ARG A 59 -4.97 17.92 0.10
CA ARG A 59 -4.61 18.85 1.19
C ARG A 59 -5.75 19.03 2.19
N HIS A 60 -6.99 19.18 1.73
CA HIS A 60 -8.11 19.39 2.64
C HIS A 60 -8.39 18.16 3.52
N ASP A 61 -8.30 16.96 2.96
CA ASP A 61 -8.52 15.71 3.70
C ASP A 61 -7.37 15.37 4.64
N TYR A 62 -6.12 15.65 4.25
CA TYR A 62 -4.94 15.42 5.08
C TYR A 62 -4.84 16.39 6.26
N PHE A 63 -5.15 17.67 6.02
CA PHE A 63 -5.22 18.69 7.08
C PHE A 63 -6.57 18.68 7.81
N SER A 64 -7.31 17.56 7.75
CA SER A 64 -8.49 17.38 8.58
C SER A 64 -8.11 17.54 10.04
N TRP A 65 -8.79 18.45 10.72
CA TRP A 65 -8.57 18.78 12.13
C TRP A 65 -8.53 17.52 13.00
N LEU A 66 -9.42 16.56 12.73
CA LEU A 66 -9.49 15.29 13.46
C LEU A 66 -8.19 14.47 13.41
N ARG A 67 -7.56 14.34 12.23
CA ARG A 67 -6.30 13.60 12.09
C ARG A 67 -5.16 14.31 12.80
N ILE A 68 -5.07 15.63 12.65
CA ILE A 68 -4.02 16.43 13.29
C ILE A 68 -4.16 16.33 14.81
N THR A 69 -5.36 16.53 15.35
CA THR A 69 -5.61 16.42 16.79
C THR A 69 -5.34 15.00 17.30
N GLN A 70 -5.71 13.96 16.56
CA GLN A 70 -5.41 12.57 16.94
C GLN A 70 -3.90 12.30 17.01
N VAL A 71 -3.13 12.71 15.99
CA VAL A 71 -1.68 12.49 15.96
C VAL A 71 -0.98 13.32 17.03
N LEU A 72 -1.38 14.58 17.20
CA LEU A 72 -0.80 15.48 18.20
C LEU A 72 -1.10 15.03 19.64
N SER A 73 -2.35 14.65 19.93
CA SER A 73 -2.72 14.11 21.25
C SER A 73 -1.94 12.84 21.57
N THR A 74 -1.83 11.93 20.60
CA THR A 74 -1.04 10.69 20.76
C THR A 74 0.44 11.00 21.00
N ALA A 75 1.02 11.96 20.26
CA ALA A 75 2.41 12.41 20.45
C ALA A 75 2.64 12.96 21.85
N VAL A 76 1.75 13.81 22.35
CA VAL A 76 1.84 14.40 23.70
C VAL A 76 1.72 13.33 24.78
N ILE A 77 0.76 12.41 24.65
CA ILE A 77 0.59 11.30 25.62
C ILE A 77 1.86 10.44 25.67
N LEU A 78 2.44 10.08 24.52
CA LEU A 78 3.69 9.34 24.46
C LEU A 78 4.87 10.12 25.03
N GLY A 79 4.98 11.40 24.70
CA GLY A 79 6.03 12.27 25.23
C GLY A 79 5.95 12.43 26.75
N LEU A 80 4.74 12.44 27.33
CA LEU A 80 4.54 12.49 28.78
C LEU A 80 4.83 11.15 29.47
N LEU A 81 4.42 10.03 28.86
CA LEU A 81 4.66 8.69 29.41
C LEU A 81 6.16 8.35 29.45
N TRP A 82 6.93 8.78 28.45
CA TRP A 82 8.37 8.54 28.34
C TRP A 82 9.21 9.78 28.64
N TRP A 83 8.74 10.65 29.55
CA TRP A 83 9.40 11.91 29.86
C TRP A 83 10.86 11.70 30.32
N GLN A 84 11.81 12.28 29.59
CA GLN A 84 13.25 12.28 29.89
C GLN A 84 13.80 10.91 30.33
N SER A 85 13.64 9.90 29.48
CA SER A 85 14.13 8.55 29.77
C SER A 85 15.67 8.53 29.73
N ASP A 86 16.31 8.41 30.91
CA ASP A 86 17.76 8.49 31.08
C ASP A 86 18.48 7.24 30.53
N ALA A 87 19.23 7.43 29.45
CA ALA A 87 19.94 6.35 28.75
C ALA A 87 21.08 5.71 29.58
N ASN A 88 21.46 6.30 30.71
CA ASN A 88 22.53 5.78 31.57
C ASN A 88 22.05 4.65 32.49
N ASN A 89 20.74 4.47 32.63
CA ASN A 89 20.16 3.40 33.44
C ASN A 89 19.64 2.26 32.56
N PRO A 90 19.84 0.98 32.94
CA PRO A 90 19.31 -0.15 32.18
C PRO A 90 17.78 -0.12 32.04
N LYS A 91 17.08 0.48 33.01
CA LYS A 91 15.63 0.72 32.93
C LYS A 91 15.27 1.73 31.83
N GLY A 92 15.99 2.86 31.75
CA GLY A 92 15.77 3.87 30.71
C GLY A 92 16.09 3.35 29.31
N LEU A 93 17.07 2.46 29.16
CA LEU A 93 17.34 1.81 27.88
C LEU A 93 16.17 0.92 27.42
N GLN A 94 15.56 0.17 28.34
CA GLN A 94 14.37 -0.64 28.04
C GLN A 94 13.15 0.23 27.70
N ASP A 95 12.98 1.34 28.42
CA ASP A 95 11.92 2.31 28.15
C ASP A 95 12.08 2.92 26.76
N GLN A 96 13.29 3.36 26.38
CA GLN A 96 13.57 3.88 25.03
C GLN A 96 13.33 2.84 23.94
N ALA A 97 13.67 1.57 24.16
CA ALA A 97 13.38 0.49 23.24
C ALA A 97 11.86 0.28 23.07
N GLY A 98 11.10 0.35 24.18
CA GLY A 98 9.63 0.29 24.16
C GLY A 98 9.00 1.46 23.41
N LEU A 99 9.52 2.68 23.59
CA LEU A 99 9.08 3.86 22.86
C LEU A 99 9.29 3.70 21.35
N LEU A 100 10.50 3.33 20.91
CA LEU A 100 10.82 3.15 19.49
C LEU A 100 9.95 2.05 18.87
N PHE A 101 9.72 0.95 19.60
CA PHE A 101 8.83 -0.12 19.17
C PHE A 101 7.39 0.38 19.00
N PHE A 102 6.87 1.16 19.96
CA PHE A 102 5.53 1.74 19.85
C PHE A 102 5.40 2.67 18.63
N ILE A 103 6.39 3.52 18.38
CA ILE A 103 6.42 4.42 17.21
C ILE A 103 6.32 3.59 15.91
N ALA A 104 7.10 2.51 15.81
CA ALA A 104 7.08 1.63 14.64
C ALA A 104 5.72 0.93 14.45
N VAL A 105 5.10 0.45 15.53
CA VAL A 105 3.77 -0.18 15.47
C VAL A 105 2.69 0.83 15.08
N PHE A 106 2.71 2.02 15.66
CA PHE A 106 1.73 3.08 15.36
C PHE A 106 1.78 3.48 13.87
N TRP A 107 2.98 3.75 13.35
CA TRP A 107 3.21 4.10 11.95
C TRP A 107 3.19 2.92 10.99
N GLY A 108 3.20 1.68 11.48
CA GLY A 108 2.95 0.48 10.68
C GLY A 108 1.46 0.16 10.54
N PHE A 109 0.66 0.36 11.60
CA PHE A 109 -0.76 0.03 11.61
C PHE A 109 -1.58 1.07 10.83
N PHE A 110 -1.41 2.36 11.12
CA PHE A 110 -2.26 3.41 10.55
C PHE A 110 -2.28 3.44 9.01
N PRO A 111 -1.14 3.35 8.30
CA PRO A 111 -1.14 3.40 6.83
C PRO A 111 -1.66 2.13 6.17
N VAL A 112 -1.49 0.94 6.78
CA VAL A 112 -2.06 -0.32 6.27
C VAL A 112 -3.58 -0.21 6.14
N PHE A 113 -4.26 0.20 7.22
CA PHE A 113 -5.71 0.31 7.22
C PHE A 113 -6.20 1.42 6.30
N THR A 114 -5.52 2.57 6.31
CA THR A 114 -5.85 3.68 5.41
C THR A 114 -5.78 3.25 3.94
N ALA A 115 -4.75 2.50 3.55
CA ALA A 115 -4.62 1.96 2.20
C ALA A 115 -5.75 0.97 1.85
N ILE A 116 -6.12 0.08 2.77
CA ILE A 116 -7.22 -0.89 2.57
C ILE A 116 -8.56 -0.18 2.34
N PHE A 117 -8.87 0.87 3.09
CA PHE A 117 -10.12 1.63 2.90
C PHE A 117 -10.12 2.50 1.64
N THR A 118 -8.94 2.98 1.23
CA THR A 118 -8.81 3.85 0.05
C THR A 118 -8.82 3.05 -1.26
N PHE A 119 -8.32 1.81 -1.25
CA PHE A 119 -8.18 0.99 -2.45
C PHE A 119 -9.48 0.74 -3.25
N PRO A 120 -10.64 0.41 -2.63
CA PRO A 120 -11.89 0.22 -3.38
C PRO A 120 -12.35 1.49 -4.12
N GLN A 121 -12.18 2.66 -3.49
CA GLN A 121 -12.53 3.95 -4.09
C GLN A 121 -11.62 4.26 -5.27
N GLU A 122 -10.32 4.04 -5.12
CA GLU A 122 -9.33 4.21 -6.19
C GLU A 122 -9.61 3.27 -7.35
N ARG A 123 -9.89 2.00 -7.07
CA ARG A 123 -10.23 1.02 -8.11
C ARG A 123 -11.49 1.42 -8.89
N ALA A 124 -12.52 1.92 -8.21
CA ALA A 124 -13.74 2.39 -8.87
C ALA A 124 -13.47 3.58 -9.81
N MET A 125 -12.66 4.54 -9.36
CA MET A 125 -12.19 5.65 -10.21
C MET A 125 -11.39 5.13 -11.41
N LEU A 126 -10.41 4.25 -11.18
CA LEU A 126 -9.55 3.69 -12.22
C LEU A 126 -10.36 2.93 -13.29
N ASN A 127 -11.38 2.17 -12.88
CA ASN A 127 -12.26 1.47 -13.82
C ASN A 127 -13.08 2.44 -14.68
N LYS A 128 -13.58 3.53 -14.08
CA LYS A 128 -14.33 4.57 -14.78
C LYS A 128 -13.44 5.33 -15.78
N GLU A 129 -12.22 5.66 -15.38
CA GLU A 129 -11.26 6.35 -16.24
C GLU A 129 -10.76 5.46 -17.38
N ARG A 130 -10.55 4.15 -17.14
CA ARG A 130 -10.26 3.19 -18.20
C ARG A 130 -11.38 3.10 -19.23
N ALA A 131 -12.64 3.20 -18.81
CA ALA A 131 -13.78 3.17 -19.72
C ALA A 131 -13.92 4.45 -20.56
N THR A 132 -13.38 5.57 -20.10
CA THR A 132 -13.45 6.88 -20.78
C THR A 132 -12.18 7.29 -21.52
N ASP A 133 -11.09 6.50 -21.40
CA ASP A 133 -9.82 6.67 -22.12
C ASP A 133 -9.19 8.09 -22.04
N MET A 134 -9.59 8.89 -21.05
CA MET A 134 -9.22 10.32 -20.97
C MET A 134 -7.72 10.55 -20.68
N TYR A 135 -7.05 9.65 -19.95
CA TYR A 135 -5.67 9.83 -19.50
C TYR A 135 -4.83 8.56 -19.62
N ARG A 136 -3.50 8.73 -19.72
CA ARG A 136 -2.57 7.60 -19.55
C ARG A 136 -2.58 7.13 -18.09
N LEU A 137 -2.89 5.85 -17.86
CA LEU A 137 -2.93 5.23 -16.54
C LEU A 137 -1.62 5.43 -15.75
N SER A 138 -0.48 5.36 -16.44
CA SER A 138 0.84 5.58 -15.83
C SER A 138 1.03 7.03 -15.36
N ALA A 139 0.55 8.02 -16.12
CA ALA A 139 0.63 9.43 -15.72
C ALA A 139 -0.22 9.69 -14.47
N TYR A 140 -1.43 9.13 -14.42
CA TYR A 140 -2.33 9.24 -13.27
C TYR A 140 -1.75 8.61 -12.01
N PHE A 141 -1.27 7.36 -12.10
CA PHE A 141 -0.71 6.66 -10.95
C PHE A 141 0.51 7.40 -10.38
N VAL A 142 1.45 7.80 -11.24
CA VAL A 142 2.65 8.52 -10.81
C VAL A 142 2.30 9.91 -10.23
N ALA A 143 1.38 10.65 -10.86
CA ALA A 143 0.92 11.94 -10.33
C ALA A 143 0.29 11.80 -8.94
N ARG A 144 -0.52 10.77 -8.74
CA ARG A 144 -1.21 10.52 -7.47
C ARG A 144 -0.25 10.06 -6.37
N THR A 145 0.61 9.08 -6.65
CA THR A 145 1.61 8.62 -5.67
C THR A 145 2.54 9.76 -5.26
N THR A 146 2.95 10.61 -6.22
CA THR A 146 3.82 11.76 -5.92
C THR A 146 3.08 12.86 -5.14
N SER A 147 1.76 13.04 -5.33
CA SER A 147 0.99 14.03 -4.58
C SER A 147 0.74 13.63 -3.13
N ASP A 148 0.58 12.33 -2.87
CA ASP A 148 0.21 11.81 -1.55
C ASP A 148 1.44 11.67 -0.63
N LEU A 149 2.57 11.24 -1.18
CA LEU A 149 3.87 11.10 -0.50
C LEU A 149 4.29 12.28 0.41
N PRO A 150 4.33 13.54 -0.07
CA PRO A 150 4.73 14.67 0.75
C PRO A 150 3.71 14.98 1.85
N LEU A 151 2.42 14.74 1.61
CA LEU A 151 1.36 14.97 2.60
C LEU A 151 1.41 13.91 3.72
N ASP A 152 1.72 12.66 3.35
CA ASP A 152 1.94 11.57 4.30
C ASP A 152 3.15 11.79 5.21
N LEU A 153 4.14 12.57 4.78
CA LEU A 153 5.38 12.79 5.54
C LEU A 153 5.24 13.87 6.63
N VAL A 154 4.34 14.84 6.47
CA VAL A 154 4.19 15.97 7.40
C VAL A 154 3.75 15.52 8.80
N LEU A 155 2.73 14.65 8.90
CA LEU A 155 2.19 14.20 10.18
C LEU A 155 3.22 13.37 11.00
N PRO A 156 3.92 12.37 10.42
CA PRO A 156 4.99 11.64 11.11
C PRO A 156 6.14 12.51 11.56
N VAL A 157 6.54 13.51 10.76
CA VAL A 157 7.60 14.43 11.16
C VAL A 157 7.18 15.27 12.36
N LEU A 158 5.96 15.82 12.36
CA LEU A 158 5.44 16.57 13.50
C LEU A 158 5.35 15.69 14.76
N PHE A 159 4.85 14.46 14.61
CA PHE A 159 4.77 13.48 15.70
C PHE A 159 6.16 13.17 16.28
N LEU A 160 7.13 12.85 15.42
CA LEU A 160 8.50 12.55 15.83
C LEU A 160 9.16 13.75 16.49
N LEU A 161 8.93 14.97 15.97
CA LEU A 161 9.49 16.18 16.55
C LEU A 161 9.06 16.32 18.02
N VAL A 162 7.75 16.22 18.30
CA VAL A 162 7.23 16.32 19.67
C VAL A 162 7.78 15.21 20.56
N VAL A 163 7.68 13.95 20.13
CA VAL A 163 8.09 12.79 20.95
C VAL A 163 9.61 12.77 21.19
N TYR A 164 10.42 13.11 20.18
CA TYR A 164 11.87 13.08 20.28
C TYR A 164 12.41 14.08 21.31
N PHE A 165 11.88 15.30 21.31
CA PHE A 165 12.26 16.33 22.27
C PHE A 165 11.73 16.02 23.68
N MET A 166 10.50 15.53 23.83
CA MET A 166 9.93 15.22 25.15
C MET A 166 10.55 13.97 25.80
N ALA A 167 10.84 12.94 25.00
CA ALA A 167 11.42 11.70 25.52
C ALA A 167 12.94 11.83 25.81
N GLY A 168 13.57 12.93 25.39
CA GLY A 168 14.99 13.17 25.64
C GLY A 168 15.91 12.20 24.90
N LEU A 169 15.55 11.79 23.68
CA LEU A 169 16.42 10.96 22.84
C LEU A 169 17.72 11.72 22.50
N ARG A 170 18.73 11.00 22.00
CA ARG A 170 20.05 11.56 21.66
C ARG A 170 19.92 12.80 20.76
N LEU A 171 20.18 14.00 21.30
CA LEU A 171 20.10 15.29 20.61
C LEU A 171 21.20 15.51 19.55
N SER A 172 21.35 14.55 18.63
CA SER A 172 22.27 14.61 17.50
C SER A 172 21.49 14.58 16.19
N VAL A 173 21.97 15.37 15.24
CA VAL A 173 21.33 15.56 13.94
C VAL A 173 21.25 14.23 13.15
N GLY A 174 22.31 13.41 13.20
CA GLY A 174 22.36 12.14 12.48
C GLY A 174 21.25 11.15 12.88
N PRO A 175 21.18 10.74 14.16
CA PRO A 175 20.14 9.85 14.66
C PRO A 175 18.71 10.37 14.43
N PHE A 176 18.49 11.68 14.55
CA PHE A 176 17.18 12.28 14.30
C PHE A 176 16.71 12.07 12.85
N PHE A 177 17.57 12.37 11.87
CA PHE A 177 17.26 12.13 10.45
C PHE A 177 17.07 10.64 10.13
N LEU A 178 17.87 9.76 10.75
CA LEU A 178 17.70 8.32 10.60
C LEU A 178 16.36 7.82 11.16
N SER A 179 15.91 8.34 12.30
CA SER A 179 14.59 8.02 12.85
C SER A 179 13.45 8.46 11.92
N ILE A 180 13.52 9.67 11.36
CA ILE A 180 12.55 10.15 10.37
C ILE A 180 12.55 9.25 9.14
N LEU A 181 13.73 8.93 8.59
CA LEU A 181 13.86 8.07 7.41
C LEU A 181 13.29 6.67 7.67
N THR A 182 13.56 6.10 8.86
CA THR A 182 13.07 4.78 9.24
C THR A 182 11.55 4.75 9.35
N VAL A 183 10.95 5.75 9.99
CA VAL A 183 9.48 5.86 10.08
C VAL A 183 8.86 6.07 8.70
N PHE A 184 9.49 6.89 7.86
CA PHE A 184 9.04 7.11 6.49
C PHE A 184 9.04 5.81 5.66
N LEU A 185 10.14 5.04 5.71
CA LEU A 185 10.21 3.73 5.05
C LEU A 185 9.17 2.75 5.60
N CYS A 186 8.90 2.78 6.91
CA CYS A 186 7.86 1.98 7.54
C CYS A 186 6.47 2.32 7.00
N ILE A 187 6.16 3.61 6.84
CA ILE A 187 4.88 4.08 6.28
C ILE A 187 4.71 3.62 4.84
N VAL A 188 5.73 3.81 3.99
CA VAL A 188 5.68 3.40 2.58
C VAL A 188 5.50 1.88 2.47
N ALA A 189 6.21 1.10 3.29
CA ALA A 189 6.05 -0.35 3.33
C ALA A 189 4.66 -0.78 3.82
N ALA A 190 4.14 -0.13 4.86
CA ALA A 190 2.81 -0.34 5.41
C ALA A 190 1.69 -0.03 4.40
N GLN A 191 1.80 1.10 3.68
CA GLN A 191 0.89 1.44 2.58
C GLN A 191 0.93 0.39 1.48
N GLY A 192 2.12 -0.02 1.04
CA GLY A 192 2.28 -1.07 0.03
C GLY A 192 1.64 -2.39 0.45
N LEU A 193 1.83 -2.80 1.71
CA LEU A 193 1.20 -3.99 2.28
C LEU A 193 -0.34 -3.86 2.31
N GLY A 194 -0.87 -2.71 2.73
CA GLY A 194 -2.31 -2.45 2.76
C GLY A 194 -2.93 -2.46 1.36
N LEU A 195 -2.26 -1.87 0.36
CA LEU A 195 -2.68 -1.94 -1.04
C LEU A 195 -2.65 -3.38 -1.57
N ALA A 196 -1.62 -4.17 -1.22
CA ALA A 196 -1.54 -5.57 -1.61
C ALA A 196 -2.69 -6.40 -1.02
N ILE A 197 -2.98 -6.24 0.27
CA ILE A 197 -4.09 -6.91 0.96
C ILE A 197 -5.44 -6.48 0.37
N GLY A 198 -5.63 -5.19 0.11
CA GLY A 198 -6.84 -4.66 -0.53
C GLY A 198 -7.03 -5.14 -1.97
N ALA A 199 -5.93 -5.38 -2.69
CA ALA A 199 -5.97 -5.90 -4.06
C ALA A 199 -6.26 -7.41 -4.13
N THR A 200 -5.78 -8.19 -3.17
CA THR A 200 -6.03 -9.64 -3.11
C THR A 200 -7.44 -9.95 -2.60
N LEU A 201 -7.92 -9.20 -1.61
CA LEU A 201 -9.23 -9.39 -1.00
C LEU A 201 -10.21 -8.33 -1.49
N MET A 202 -11.11 -8.74 -2.39
CA MET A 202 -12.16 -7.87 -2.96
C MET A 202 -13.22 -7.44 -1.94
N ASP A 203 -13.19 -7.99 -0.72
CA ASP A 203 -14.18 -7.80 0.32
C ASP A 203 -13.55 -7.10 1.53
N LEU A 204 -14.01 -5.88 1.83
CA LEU A 204 -13.38 -4.99 2.81
C LEU A 204 -13.32 -5.60 4.21
N LYS A 205 -14.36 -6.33 4.62
CA LYS A 205 -14.43 -7.01 5.92
C LYS A 205 -13.35 -8.09 6.04
N ARG A 206 -13.10 -8.85 4.97
CA ARG A 206 -12.05 -9.88 4.95
C ARG A 206 -10.67 -9.23 4.94
N ALA A 207 -10.49 -8.16 4.16
CA ALA A 207 -9.24 -7.40 4.10
C ALA A 207 -8.83 -6.84 5.46
N THR A 208 -9.77 -6.24 6.21
CA THR A 208 -9.49 -5.69 7.55
C THR A 208 -9.11 -6.76 8.56
N THR A 209 -9.74 -7.95 8.49
CA THR A 209 -9.40 -9.07 9.38
C THR A 209 -8.03 -9.65 9.05
N LEU A 210 -7.71 -9.82 7.77
CA LEU A 210 -6.38 -10.27 7.36
C LEU A 210 -5.31 -9.26 7.77
N ALA A 211 -5.57 -7.97 7.59
CA ALA A 211 -4.65 -6.90 7.97
C ALA A 211 -4.40 -6.86 9.47
N SER A 212 -5.45 -6.99 10.31
CA SER A 212 -5.26 -7.02 11.76
C SER A 212 -4.43 -8.22 12.21
N VAL A 213 -4.69 -9.42 11.65
CA VAL A 213 -3.89 -10.62 11.93
C VAL A 213 -2.44 -10.44 11.49
N THR A 214 -2.22 -9.87 10.30
CA THR A 214 -0.89 -9.63 9.74
C THR A 214 -0.11 -8.63 10.60
N VAL A 215 -0.70 -7.50 10.97
CA VAL A 215 -0.03 -6.49 11.81
C VAL A 215 0.22 -7.02 13.22
N MET A 216 -0.73 -7.77 13.81
CA MET A 216 -0.54 -8.40 15.12
C MET A 216 0.64 -9.38 15.09
N THR A 217 0.77 -10.14 14.00
CA THR A 217 1.85 -11.10 13.81
C THR A 217 3.20 -10.38 13.66
N PHE A 218 3.26 -9.29 12.88
CA PHE A 218 4.46 -8.45 12.79
C PHE A 218 4.83 -7.77 14.11
N MET A 219 3.84 -7.36 14.91
CA MET A 219 4.04 -6.80 16.25
C MET A 219 4.70 -7.84 17.17
N LEU A 220 4.19 -9.07 17.21
CA LEU A 220 4.79 -10.16 18.00
C LEU A 220 6.18 -10.56 17.47
N ALA A 221 6.35 -10.54 16.15
CA ALA A 221 7.61 -10.86 15.47
C ALA A 221 8.61 -9.68 15.44
N GLY A 222 8.28 -8.52 16.03
CA GLY A 222 9.10 -7.31 15.97
C GLY A 222 10.30 -7.29 16.92
N GLY A 223 10.62 -8.41 17.57
CA GLY A 223 11.80 -8.56 18.43
C GLY A 223 11.65 -8.01 19.85
N PHE A 224 10.63 -7.20 20.13
CA PHE A 224 10.37 -6.65 21.47
C PHE A 224 9.68 -7.66 22.40
N PHE A 225 8.62 -8.33 21.93
CA PHE A 225 7.87 -9.32 22.72
C PHE A 225 8.51 -10.71 22.73
N VAL A 226 9.11 -11.10 21.61
CA VAL A 226 9.78 -12.39 21.45
C VAL A 226 11.19 -12.11 20.99
N GLN A 227 12.18 -12.64 21.72
CA GLN A 227 13.56 -12.66 21.25
C GLN A 227 13.65 -13.72 20.14
N ILE A 228 13.75 -13.28 18.90
CA ILE A 228 13.66 -14.16 17.73
C ILE A 228 15.07 -14.53 17.28
N ASP A 229 15.41 -15.82 17.40
CA ASP A 229 16.48 -16.41 16.59
C ASP A 229 16.10 -16.28 15.11
N LEU A 230 16.81 -15.37 14.44
CA LEU A 230 16.40 -14.58 13.27
C LEU A 230 16.03 -15.38 12.00
N GLY A 231 16.32 -16.68 11.92
CA GLY A 231 16.25 -17.45 10.67
C GLY A 231 14.96 -18.24 10.43
N VAL A 232 14.49 -19.00 11.42
CA VAL A 232 13.46 -20.03 11.19
C VAL A 232 12.05 -19.53 11.52
N LYS A 233 11.91 -18.77 12.62
CA LYS A 233 10.60 -18.32 13.13
C LYS A 233 9.96 -17.25 12.23
N VAL A 234 10.77 -16.34 11.67
CA VAL A 234 10.30 -15.31 10.73
C VAL A 234 9.79 -15.94 9.42
N LYS A 235 10.51 -16.92 8.89
CA LYS A 235 10.09 -17.67 7.69
C LYS A 235 8.76 -18.38 7.89
N LEU A 236 8.58 -19.03 9.05
CA LEU A 236 7.33 -19.72 9.41
C LEU A 236 6.14 -18.75 9.52
N VAL A 237 6.36 -17.58 10.09
CA VAL A 237 5.37 -16.50 10.16
C VAL A 237 4.95 -16.03 8.77
N ILE A 238 5.93 -15.73 7.89
CA ILE A 238 5.65 -15.26 6.53
C ILE A 238 4.94 -16.34 5.72
N LEU A 239 5.38 -17.60 5.81
CA LEU A 239 4.69 -18.72 5.16
C LEU A 239 3.26 -18.91 5.70
N GLY A 240 3.05 -18.72 7.00
CA GLY A 240 1.73 -18.79 7.63
C GLY A 240 0.77 -17.74 7.08
N ILE A 241 1.23 -16.49 6.94
CA ILE A 241 0.43 -15.40 6.35
C ILE A 241 0.11 -15.72 4.89
N ILE A 242 1.11 -16.12 4.08
CA ILE A 242 0.90 -16.46 2.66
C ILE A 242 -0.10 -17.62 2.50
N SER A 243 -0.01 -18.65 3.35
CA SER A 243 -0.93 -19.78 3.37
C SER A 243 -2.36 -19.38 3.75
N LEU A 244 -2.52 -18.40 4.66
CA LEU A 244 -3.82 -17.84 5.03
C LEU A 244 -4.44 -17.02 3.91
N VAL A 245 -3.64 -16.29 3.12
CA VAL A 245 -4.11 -15.51 1.96
C VAL A 245 -4.51 -16.42 0.79
N SER A 246 -3.89 -17.59 0.66
CA SER A 246 -4.13 -18.52 -0.46
C SER A 246 -5.38 -19.41 -0.30
N LYS A 247 -6.02 -19.43 0.88
CA LYS A 247 -7.23 -20.21 1.16
C LYS A 247 -8.47 -19.32 1.17
#